data_AF-A0A820B6Q2-F1
#
_entry.id   AF-A0A820B6Q2-F1
#
_cell.length_a   1.000
_cell.length_b   1.000
_cell.length_c   1.000
_cell.angle_alpha   90.00
_cell.angle_beta   90.00
_cell.angle_gamma   90.00
#
_symmetry.space_group_name_H-M   'P 1'
#
loop_
_entity.id
_entity.type
_entity.pdbx_description
1 polymer ?
#
loop_
_entity_poly.entity_id
_entity_poly.type
_entity_poly.pdbx_seq_one_letter_code
_entity_poly.pdbx_strand_id
1 'polypeptide(L)'
;SLYILCYIAIVKPESQTITKYNITRAVFNQLKRENSDTLSCSCSKVEVPFKAFVSNKTIFHPVCKSIFVDQRWIETLYLKDASTYGAGDFRTTAYSQFRILASLCSLSQDTVYQNQLDLDNYKLINSHLLSKIQIEQKVNATVEFFKNNASTRIISFLNYFRATIRANFMASALNTNFLIAVRNKTRGFNGVGYKLYSQQTRCLKKPINASLINEYEYCGYKNPKVEAGFLSISQNESFESHMEWKSPESNTTIVYGFFAGCTPLEALLDSTLDCLYNITCLQILTNQFPNMKQV
;
A
#
# COMPACT_ATOMS: atom_id res chain seq x y z
N SER A 1 55.16 2.18 -50.49
CA SER A 1 54.38 3.16 -49.69
C SER A 1 53.58 4.14 -50.53
N LEU A 2 54.10 4.72 -51.63
CA LEU A 2 53.35 5.66 -52.47
C LEU A 2 52.12 5.04 -53.19
N TYR A 3 52.22 3.79 -53.63
CA TYR A 3 51.12 3.08 -54.32
C TYR A 3 49.88 2.85 -53.44
N ILE A 4 50.07 2.62 -52.13
CA ILE A 4 48.96 2.45 -51.18
C ILE A 4 48.26 3.80 -50.95
N LEU A 5 49.02 4.90 -50.87
CA LEU A 5 48.48 6.26 -50.76
C LEU A 5 47.71 6.68 -52.01
N CYS A 6 48.19 6.33 -53.22
CA CYS A 6 47.45 6.58 -54.46
C CYS A 6 46.16 5.75 -54.54
N TYR A 7 46.18 4.47 -54.14
CA TYR A 7 44.98 3.62 -54.18
C TYR A 7 43.87 4.13 -53.25
N ILE A 8 44.22 4.58 -52.04
CA ILE A 8 43.27 5.16 -51.08
C ILE A 8 42.72 6.51 -51.56
N ALA A 9 43.50 7.30 -52.31
CA ALA A 9 43.05 8.59 -52.86
C ALA A 9 42.11 8.46 -54.08
N ILE A 10 42.18 7.35 -54.83
CA ILE A 10 41.37 7.11 -56.04
C ILE A 10 40.02 6.49 -55.68
N VAL A 11 39.96 5.65 -54.65
CA VAL A 11 38.72 4.98 -54.23
C VAL A 11 37.94 5.92 -53.30
N LYS A 12 37.18 6.85 -53.89
CA LYS A 12 36.16 7.58 -53.14
C LYS A 12 34.94 6.67 -52.97
N PRO A 13 34.48 6.41 -51.74
CA PRO A 13 33.24 5.66 -51.53
C PRO A 13 32.07 6.49 -52.08
N GLU A 14 31.45 6.00 -53.14
CA GLU A 14 30.24 6.59 -53.71
C GLU A 14 29.04 5.90 -53.05
N SER A 15 28.25 6.66 -52.28
CA SER A 15 27.05 6.14 -51.63
C SER A 15 25.83 6.41 -52.51
N GLN A 16 25.09 5.35 -52.84
CA GLN A 16 23.82 5.47 -53.56
C GLN A 16 22.65 5.23 -52.60
N THR A 17 21.68 6.14 -52.60
CA THR A 17 20.45 5.98 -51.83
C THR A 17 19.40 5.25 -52.67
N ILE A 18 19.05 4.02 -52.27
CA ILE A 18 18.02 3.24 -52.94
C ILE A 18 16.72 3.35 -52.13
N THR A 19 15.66 3.90 -52.75
CA THR A 19 14.34 4.02 -52.13
C THR A 19 13.46 2.84 -52.52
N LYS A 20 12.87 2.15 -51.54
CA LYS A 20 11.89 1.07 -51.75
C LYS A 20 10.55 1.43 -51.11
N TYR A 21 9.45 1.19 -51.83
CA TYR A 21 8.08 1.41 -51.37
C TYR A 21 7.42 0.11 -50.92
N ASN A 22 6.34 0.20 -50.12
CA ASN A 22 5.55 -0.95 -49.63
C ASN A 22 6.38 -2.06 -48.97
N ILE A 23 7.16 -1.66 -47.95
CA ILE A 23 8.02 -2.58 -47.18
C ILE A 23 7.15 -3.59 -46.40
N THR A 24 7.21 -4.86 -46.78
CA THR A 24 6.64 -5.96 -45.98
C THR A 24 7.57 -6.35 -44.83
N ARG A 25 7.06 -7.07 -43.83
CA ARG A 25 7.88 -7.56 -42.70
C ARG A 25 9.06 -8.42 -43.15
N ALA A 26 8.87 -9.26 -44.17
CA ALA A 26 9.93 -10.09 -44.73
C ALA A 26 11.03 -9.25 -45.39
N VAL A 27 10.64 -8.27 -46.22
CA VAL A 27 11.55 -7.35 -46.90
C VAL A 27 12.34 -6.50 -45.90
N PHE A 28 11.67 -5.99 -44.85
CA PHE A 28 12.36 -5.25 -43.79
C PHE A 28 13.40 -6.10 -43.06
N ASN A 29 13.04 -7.34 -42.69
CA ASN A 29 13.95 -8.24 -41.98
C ASN A 29 15.15 -8.67 -42.83
N GLN A 30 14.99 -8.72 -44.15
CA GLN A 30 16.10 -8.95 -45.08
C GLN A 30 17.00 -7.72 -45.18
N LEU A 31 16.43 -6.55 -45.49
CA LEU A 31 17.18 -5.30 -45.63
C LEU A 31 17.95 -4.95 -44.36
N LYS A 32 17.37 -5.22 -43.18
CA LYS A 32 18.02 -4.99 -41.90
C LYS A 32 19.20 -5.94 -41.63
N ARG A 33 19.20 -7.15 -42.19
CA ARG A 33 20.35 -8.07 -42.13
C ARG A 33 21.49 -7.63 -43.05
N GLU A 34 21.14 -7.10 -44.22
CA GLU A 34 22.11 -6.72 -45.25
C GLU A 34 22.73 -5.34 -44.99
N ASN A 35 22.00 -4.41 -44.35
CA ASN A 35 22.38 -2.99 -44.25
C ASN A 35 22.02 -2.39 -42.87
N SER A 36 22.35 -3.07 -41.76
CA SER A 36 21.83 -2.75 -40.42
C SER A 36 22.01 -1.29 -39.98
N ASP A 37 23.10 -0.65 -40.40
CA ASP A 37 23.54 0.64 -39.85
C ASP A 37 23.10 1.84 -40.71
N THR A 38 22.64 1.61 -41.95
CA THR A 38 22.27 2.66 -42.91
C THR A 38 20.81 2.61 -43.35
N LEU A 39 20.06 1.56 -42.96
CA LEU A 39 18.65 1.42 -43.32
C LEU A 39 17.76 2.39 -42.51
N SER A 40 17.17 3.35 -43.22
CA SER A 40 16.12 4.23 -42.68
C SER A 40 14.79 3.96 -43.39
N CYS A 41 13.76 3.61 -42.63
CA CYS A 41 12.41 3.42 -43.14
C CYS A 41 11.48 4.45 -42.49
N SER A 42 10.94 5.38 -43.26
CA SER A 42 9.98 6.35 -42.74
C SER A 42 8.60 5.72 -42.55
N CYS A 43 7.92 6.07 -41.45
CA CYS A 43 6.57 5.62 -41.17
C CYS A 43 5.52 6.46 -41.91
N SER A 44 4.48 5.82 -42.45
CA SER A 44 3.31 6.54 -42.98
C SER A 44 2.43 7.13 -41.88
N LYS A 45 2.44 6.50 -40.69
CA LYS A 45 1.78 7.00 -39.48
C LYS A 45 2.82 7.14 -38.37
N VAL A 46 3.04 8.36 -37.90
CA VAL A 46 4.07 8.67 -36.90
C VAL A 46 3.61 8.48 -35.46
N GLU A 47 2.30 8.29 -35.24
CA GLU A 47 1.71 8.08 -33.92
C GLU A 47 0.89 6.80 -33.88
N VAL A 48 1.16 5.93 -32.91
CA VAL A 48 0.36 4.73 -32.66
C VAL A 48 0.00 4.66 -31.16
N PRO A 49 -1.29 4.59 -30.79
CA PRO A 49 -1.68 4.45 -29.40
C PRO A 49 -1.28 3.08 -28.86
N PHE A 50 -0.85 3.03 -27.60
CA PHE A 50 -0.36 1.81 -26.96
C PHE A 50 -1.41 0.70 -26.95
N LYS A 51 -2.69 1.01 -26.73
CA LYS A 51 -3.78 0.03 -26.79
C LYS A 51 -3.88 -0.76 -28.10
N ALA A 52 -3.29 -0.26 -29.19
CA ALA A 52 -3.30 -0.95 -30.48
C ALA A 52 -2.31 -2.12 -30.55
N PHE A 53 -1.32 -2.17 -29.66
CA PHE A 53 -0.25 -3.19 -29.71
C PHE A 53 0.24 -3.68 -28.33
N VAL A 54 -0.22 -3.08 -27.23
CA VAL A 54 0.04 -3.49 -25.85
C VAL A 54 -1.26 -3.97 -25.22
N SER A 55 -1.23 -5.14 -24.60
CA SER A 55 -2.34 -5.68 -23.80
C SER A 55 -1.90 -5.74 -22.34
N ASN A 56 -2.61 -5.05 -21.46
CA ASN A 56 -2.33 -5.04 -20.03
C ASN A 56 -3.43 -5.78 -19.25
N LYS A 57 -3.04 -6.57 -18.25
CA LYS A 57 -3.97 -7.25 -17.34
C LYS A 57 -3.60 -6.93 -15.90
N THR A 58 -4.50 -6.23 -15.22
CA THR A 58 -4.34 -5.88 -13.81
C THR A 58 -4.86 -7.00 -12.91
N ILE A 59 -4.10 -7.35 -11.89
CA ILE A 59 -4.50 -8.29 -10.83
C ILE A 59 -4.41 -7.56 -9.50
N PHE A 60 -5.54 -7.45 -8.82
CA PHE A 60 -5.62 -6.89 -7.47
C PHE A 60 -5.49 -7.98 -6.42
N HIS A 61 -5.03 -7.60 -5.23
CA HIS A 61 -4.99 -8.49 -4.08
C HIS A 61 -6.38 -9.08 -3.80
N PRO A 62 -6.52 -10.40 -3.53
CA PRO A 62 -7.82 -11.03 -3.33
C PRO A 62 -8.70 -10.36 -2.27
N VAL A 63 -8.09 -9.82 -1.21
CA VAL A 63 -8.79 -9.09 -0.15
C VAL A 63 -9.64 -7.92 -0.67
N CYS A 64 -9.15 -7.20 -1.69
CA CYS A 64 -9.85 -6.04 -2.26
C CYS A 64 -11.07 -6.40 -3.12
N LYS A 65 -11.29 -7.70 -3.35
CA LYS A 65 -12.48 -8.24 -4.04
C LYS A 65 -13.33 -9.13 -3.13
N SER A 66 -12.94 -9.24 -1.86
CA SER A 66 -13.59 -10.11 -0.89
C SER A 66 -14.66 -9.35 -0.11
N ILE A 67 -15.43 -10.08 0.70
CA ILE A 67 -16.39 -9.49 1.65
C ILE A 67 -15.71 -8.58 2.68
N PHE A 68 -14.40 -8.74 2.93
CA PHE A 68 -13.70 -8.04 4.00
C PHE A 68 -13.63 -6.51 3.80
N VAL A 69 -13.82 -6.04 2.57
CA VAL A 69 -13.88 -4.61 2.25
C VAL A 69 -15.32 -4.10 2.04
N ASP A 70 -16.33 -4.97 2.16
CA ASP A 70 -17.74 -4.60 2.08
C ASP A 70 -18.19 -3.88 3.35
N GLN A 71 -19.00 -2.84 3.18
CA GLN A 71 -19.49 -2.04 4.30
C GLN A 71 -20.29 -2.87 5.31
N ARG A 72 -21.06 -3.88 4.86
CA ARG A 72 -21.81 -4.77 5.76
C ARG A 72 -20.87 -5.59 6.64
N TRP A 73 -19.80 -6.15 6.08
CA TRP A 73 -18.79 -6.85 6.87
C TRP A 73 -18.15 -5.93 7.90
N ILE A 74 -17.75 -4.73 7.47
CA ILE A 74 -17.10 -3.75 8.34
C ILE A 74 -18.03 -3.37 9.51
N GLU A 75 -19.32 -3.18 9.27
CA GLU A 75 -20.30 -2.86 10.31
C GLU A 75 -20.46 -3.98 11.35
N THR A 76 -20.26 -5.24 10.98
CA THR A 76 -20.27 -6.34 11.96
C THR A 76 -19.13 -6.27 12.98
N LEU A 77 -18.04 -5.59 12.65
CA LEU A 77 -16.90 -5.37 13.55
C LEU A 77 -17.12 -4.21 14.52
N TYR A 78 -18.20 -3.43 14.35
CA TYR A 78 -18.49 -2.32 15.25
C TYR A 78 -18.94 -2.82 16.63
N LEU A 79 -18.28 -2.33 17.67
CA LEU A 79 -18.63 -2.56 19.07
C LEU A 79 -18.84 -1.21 19.75
N LYS A 80 -20.01 -1.02 20.36
CA LYS A 80 -20.35 0.23 21.08
C LYS A 80 -19.33 0.55 22.18
N ASP A 81 -18.87 -0.48 22.88
CA ASP A 81 -17.96 -0.38 24.01
C ASP A 81 -16.51 -0.73 23.62
N ALA A 82 -16.14 -0.57 22.33
CA ALA A 82 -14.80 -0.89 21.83
C ALA A 82 -13.68 -0.18 22.62
N SER A 83 -13.95 1.03 23.11
CA SER A 83 -13.02 1.84 23.90
C SER A 83 -12.80 1.35 25.33
N THR A 84 -13.61 0.39 25.81
CA THR A 84 -13.40 -0.29 27.10
C THR A 84 -12.27 -1.32 27.03
N TYR A 85 -11.88 -1.72 25.82
CA TYR A 85 -10.70 -2.52 25.57
C TYR A 85 -9.48 -1.62 25.36
N GLY A 86 -8.29 -2.13 25.68
CA GLY A 86 -7.04 -1.40 25.47
C GLY A 86 -6.68 -1.28 23.99
N ALA A 87 -5.77 -0.36 23.65
CA ALA A 87 -5.34 -0.14 22.25
C ALA A 87 -4.67 -1.37 21.59
N GLY A 88 -4.17 -2.32 22.39
CA GLY A 88 -3.61 -3.59 21.92
C GLY A 88 -4.65 -4.67 21.61
N ASP A 89 -5.92 -4.46 21.99
CA ASP A 89 -6.98 -5.42 21.72
C ASP A 89 -7.51 -5.26 20.30
N PHE A 90 -7.71 -6.38 19.62
CA PHE A 90 -8.22 -6.38 18.26
C PHE A 90 -9.62 -5.76 18.16
N ARG A 91 -10.48 -5.95 19.19
CA ARG A 91 -11.83 -5.37 19.23
C ARG A 91 -11.82 -3.85 19.21
N THR A 92 -10.77 -3.22 19.75
CA THR A 92 -10.61 -1.76 19.74
C THR A 92 -10.38 -1.24 18.33
N THR A 93 -9.55 -1.92 17.53
CA THR A 93 -9.00 -1.36 16.30
C THR A 93 -9.54 -1.99 15.02
N ALA A 94 -10.14 -3.19 15.09
CA ALA A 94 -10.60 -3.94 13.92
C ALA A 94 -11.49 -3.11 13.00
N TYR A 95 -12.56 -2.49 13.52
CA TYR A 95 -13.46 -1.66 12.71
C TYR A 95 -12.69 -0.61 11.89
N SER A 96 -11.77 0.12 12.51
CA SER A 96 -10.95 1.12 11.82
C SER A 96 -9.94 0.52 10.86
N GLN A 97 -9.32 -0.61 11.20
CA GLN A 97 -8.39 -1.30 10.30
C GLN A 97 -9.09 -1.74 9.01
N PHE A 98 -10.27 -2.35 9.09
CA PHE A 98 -11.00 -2.77 7.89
C PHE A 98 -11.60 -1.59 7.11
N ARG A 99 -12.02 -0.51 7.78
CA ARG A 99 -12.36 0.76 7.11
C ARG A 99 -11.19 1.32 6.30
N ILE A 100 -9.98 1.32 6.87
CA ILE A 100 -8.78 1.78 6.18
C ILE A 100 -8.43 0.84 5.04
N LEU A 101 -8.52 -0.48 5.25
CA LEU A 101 -8.28 -1.49 4.22
C LEU A 101 -9.21 -1.28 3.01
N ALA A 102 -10.50 -1.07 3.24
CA ALA A 102 -11.45 -0.76 2.17
C ALA A 102 -11.08 0.52 1.41
N SER A 103 -10.72 1.59 2.12
CA SER A 103 -10.26 2.84 1.49
C SER A 103 -8.97 2.64 0.68
N LEU A 104 -8.01 1.86 1.17
CA LEU A 104 -6.77 1.57 0.45
C LEU A 104 -7.03 0.70 -0.79
N CYS A 105 -7.95 -0.26 -0.70
CA CYS A 105 -8.39 -1.06 -1.84
C CYS A 105 -9.07 -0.20 -2.91
N SER A 106 -9.98 0.70 -2.52
CA SER A 106 -10.62 1.65 -3.45
C SER A 106 -9.57 2.55 -4.12
N LEU A 107 -8.70 3.17 -3.32
CA LEU A 107 -7.63 4.02 -3.85
C LEU A 107 -6.72 3.28 -4.83
N SER A 108 -6.35 2.03 -4.51
CA SER A 108 -5.53 1.19 -5.39
C SER A 108 -6.25 0.90 -6.70
N GLN A 109 -7.53 0.52 -6.64
CA GLN A 109 -8.34 0.24 -7.82
C GLN A 109 -8.49 1.47 -8.71
N ASP A 110 -8.84 2.62 -8.13
CA ASP A 110 -8.99 3.88 -8.85
C ASP A 110 -7.67 4.33 -9.49
N THR A 111 -6.58 4.28 -8.73
CA THR A 111 -5.25 4.69 -9.21
C THR A 111 -4.79 3.81 -10.37
N VAL A 112 -4.96 2.49 -10.27
CA VAL A 112 -4.55 1.56 -11.33
C VAL A 112 -5.47 1.67 -12.55
N TYR A 113 -6.78 1.85 -12.36
CA TYR A 113 -7.72 2.06 -13.46
C TYR A 113 -7.38 3.33 -14.25
N GLN A 114 -7.13 4.45 -13.57
CA GLN A 114 -6.72 5.69 -14.22
C GLN A 114 -5.38 5.54 -14.95
N ASN A 115 -4.39 4.89 -14.32
CA ASN A 115 -3.11 4.61 -14.99
C ASN A 115 -3.26 3.72 -16.22
N GLN A 116 -4.19 2.77 -16.21
CA GLN A 116 -4.47 1.93 -17.37
C GLN A 116 -5.05 2.77 -18.51
N LEU A 117 -6.02 3.64 -18.23
CA LEU A 117 -6.56 4.57 -19.23
C LEU A 117 -5.48 5.50 -19.81
N ASP A 118 -4.61 6.03 -18.95
CA ASP A 118 -3.50 6.89 -19.39
C ASP A 118 -2.50 6.13 -20.26
N LEU A 119 -2.14 4.90 -19.88
CA LEU A 119 -1.25 4.03 -20.65
C LEU A 119 -1.87 3.66 -22.01
N ASP A 120 -3.14 3.27 -22.03
CA ASP A 120 -3.84 2.85 -23.25
C ASP A 120 -3.95 4.00 -24.28
N ASN A 121 -4.07 5.24 -23.78
CA ASN A 121 -4.11 6.45 -24.58
C ASN A 121 -2.71 7.03 -24.90
N TYR A 122 -1.66 6.56 -24.23
CA TYR A 122 -0.29 6.98 -24.51
C TYR A 122 0.09 6.60 -25.94
N LYS A 123 0.71 7.55 -26.66
CA LYS A 123 1.07 7.39 -28.07
C LYS A 123 2.56 7.15 -28.22
N LEU A 124 2.92 6.06 -28.89
CA LEU A 124 4.27 5.89 -29.40
C LEU A 124 4.46 6.81 -30.61
N ILE A 125 5.34 7.80 -30.47
CA ILE A 125 5.68 8.73 -31.55
C ILE A 125 7.04 8.33 -32.14
N ASN A 126 7.07 8.01 -33.43
CA ASN A 126 8.32 7.75 -34.15
C ASN A 126 8.15 8.02 -35.66
N SER A 127 9.07 8.79 -36.22
CA SER A 127 9.11 9.06 -37.67
C SER A 127 9.64 7.89 -38.49
N HIS A 128 10.37 6.97 -37.87
CA HIS A 128 11.00 5.82 -38.52
C HIS A 128 10.49 4.48 -38.01
N LEU A 129 10.66 3.42 -38.78
CA LEU A 129 10.26 2.08 -38.37
C LEU A 129 11.20 1.60 -37.26
N LEU A 130 10.61 1.23 -36.12
CA LEU A 130 11.34 0.64 -35.01
C LEU A 130 11.42 -0.88 -35.15
N SER A 131 12.54 -1.45 -34.73
CA SER A 131 12.63 -2.90 -34.58
C SER A 131 11.89 -3.40 -33.35
N LYS A 132 11.57 -4.70 -33.35
CA LYS A 132 10.89 -5.35 -32.23
C LYS A 132 11.57 -5.09 -30.88
N ILE A 133 12.91 -5.19 -30.82
CA ILE A 133 13.69 -4.95 -29.60
C ILE A 133 13.52 -3.50 -29.11
N GLN A 134 13.57 -2.52 -30.01
CA GLN A 134 13.37 -1.11 -29.65
C GLN A 134 11.94 -0.83 -29.18
N ILE A 135 10.94 -1.49 -29.78
CA ILE A 135 9.54 -1.40 -29.34
C ILE A 135 9.42 -1.97 -27.93
N GLU A 136 9.95 -3.17 -27.68
CA GLU A 136 9.91 -3.81 -26.34
C GLU A 136 10.61 -2.96 -25.28
N GLN A 137 11.78 -2.38 -25.59
CA GLN A 137 12.47 -1.46 -24.68
C GLN A 137 11.64 -0.21 -24.37
N LYS A 138 11.06 0.43 -25.39
CA LYS A 138 10.19 1.60 -25.18
C LYS A 138 8.95 1.24 -24.38
N VAL A 139 8.29 0.12 -24.69
CA VAL A 139 7.12 -0.36 -23.94
C VAL A 139 7.48 -0.63 -22.49
N ASN A 140 8.56 -1.36 -22.22
CA ASN A 140 8.99 -1.67 -20.85
C ASN A 140 9.28 -0.39 -20.06
N ALA A 141 10.03 0.56 -20.64
CA ALA A 141 10.33 1.83 -19.98
C ALA A 141 9.06 2.65 -19.69
N THR A 142 8.12 2.71 -20.64
CA THR A 142 6.85 3.41 -20.45
C THR A 142 5.99 2.73 -19.38
N VAL A 143 5.86 1.40 -19.41
CA VAL A 143 5.10 0.65 -18.39
C VAL A 143 5.72 0.84 -17.00
N GLU A 144 7.05 0.79 -16.89
CA GLU A 144 7.79 1.04 -15.65
C GLU A 144 7.50 2.45 -15.12
N PHE A 145 7.50 3.46 -15.99
CA PHE A 145 7.17 4.84 -15.64
C PHE A 145 5.75 4.95 -15.06
N PHE A 146 4.75 4.36 -15.72
CA PHE A 146 3.36 4.39 -15.23
C PHE A 146 3.19 3.64 -13.90
N LYS A 147 3.88 2.49 -13.73
CA LYS A 147 3.91 1.77 -12.45
C LYS A 147 4.51 2.63 -11.33
N ASN A 148 5.64 3.27 -11.57
CA ASN A 148 6.31 4.12 -10.58
C ASN A 148 5.49 5.37 -10.23
N ASN A 149 4.76 5.94 -11.20
CA ASN A 149 3.82 7.03 -10.95
C ASN A 149 2.64 6.56 -10.08
N ALA A 150 2.09 5.36 -10.34
CA ALA A 150 1.06 4.73 -9.50
C ALA A 150 1.54 4.61 -8.04
N SER A 151 2.71 4.00 -7.87
CA SER A 151 3.31 3.75 -6.56
C SER A 151 3.56 5.04 -5.81
N THR A 152 4.11 6.06 -6.49
CA THR A 152 4.33 7.39 -5.92
C THR A 152 3.03 8.00 -5.43
N ARG A 153 1.94 7.95 -6.22
CA ARG A 153 0.63 8.49 -5.80
C ARG A 153 0.10 7.81 -4.54
N ILE A 154 0.19 6.48 -4.47
CA ILE A 154 -0.26 5.71 -3.29
C ILE A 154 0.61 6.05 -2.06
N ILE A 155 1.94 6.11 -2.23
CA ILE A 155 2.87 6.46 -1.13
C ILE A 155 2.63 7.90 -0.65
N SER A 156 2.42 8.85 -1.57
CA SER A 156 2.09 10.23 -1.23
C SER A 156 0.80 10.33 -0.44
N PHE A 157 -0.23 9.58 -0.82
CA PHE A 157 -1.47 9.49 -0.04
C PHE A 157 -1.23 8.93 1.36
N LEU A 158 -0.48 7.83 1.49
CA LEU A 158 -0.15 7.25 2.80
C LEU A 158 0.61 8.23 3.69
N ASN A 159 1.59 8.96 3.13
CA ASN A 159 2.35 9.97 3.85
C ASN A 159 1.49 11.15 4.28
N TYR A 160 0.61 11.62 3.40
CA TYR A 160 -0.38 12.64 3.73
C TYR A 160 -1.27 12.15 4.88
N PHE A 161 -1.83 10.96 4.77
CA PHE A 161 -2.72 10.40 5.79
C PHE A 161 -2.01 10.23 7.14
N ARG A 162 -0.76 9.77 7.16
CA ARG A 162 0.09 9.74 8.36
C ARG A 162 0.32 11.13 8.95
N ALA A 163 0.65 12.12 8.11
CA ALA A 163 0.85 13.50 8.54
C ALA A 163 -0.44 14.08 9.14
N THR A 164 -1.58 13.82 8.52
CA THR A 164 -2.90 14.20 9.01
C THR A 164 -3.22 13.54 10.35
N ILE A 165 -2.96 12.23 10.53
CA ILE A 165 -3.17 11.55 11.82
C ILE A 165 -2.30 12.15 12.93
N ARG A 166 -1.05 12.54 12.62
CA ARG A 166 -0.13 13.16 13.59
C ARG A 166 -0.46 14.62 13.90
N ALA A 167 -0.82 15.40 12.88
CA ALA A 167 -1.06 16.83 12.98
C ALA A 167 -2.47 17.14 13.49
N ASN A 168 -3.45 16.29 13.20
CA ASN A 168 -4.78 16.44 13.76
C ASN A 168 -4.77 15.95 15.20
N PHE A 169 -4.95 16.87 16.14
CA PHE A 169 -5.40 16.57 17.51
C PHE A 169 -6.85 16.02 17.54
N MET A 170 -7.35 15.45 16.44
CA MET A 170 -8.68 14.86 16.38
C MET A 170 -8.67 13.62 17.28
N ALA A 171 -9.42 13.69 18.37
CA ALA A 171 -9.71 12.52 19.18
C ALA A 171 -10.28 11.43 18.28
N SER A 172 -9.51 10.36 18.08
CA SER A 172 -10.04 9.16 17.47
C SER A 172 -11.18 8.67 18.35
N ALA A 173 -12.28 8.26 17.72
CA ALA A 173 -13.43 7.70 18.44
C ALA A 173 -13.07 6.45 19.28
N LEU A 174 -11.89 5.87 19.02
CA LEU A 174 -11.36 4.67 19.65
C LEU A 174 -10.29 4.97 20.71
N ASN A 175 -10.09 6.24 21.05
CA ASN A 175 -9.11 6.71 22.03
C ASN A 175 -7.63 6.31 21.76
N THR A 176 -7.26 5.98 20.52
CA THR A 176 -5.89 5.54 20.16
C THR A 176 -4.88 6.70 20.09
N ASN A 177 -5.34 7.94 20.20
CA ASN A 177 -4.48 9.14 20.16
C ASN A 177 -4.89 10.22 21.19
N PHE A 178 -6.12 10.16 21.73
CA PHE A 178 -6.60 11.00 22.84
C PHE A 178 -7.44 10.17 23.79
N LEU A 179 -7.44 10.54 25.06
CA LEU A 179 -8.36 9.95 26.02
C LEU A 179 -9.04 11.04 26.84
N ILE A 180 -10.36 10.88 27.01
CA ILE A 180 -11.19 11.72 27.85
C ILE A 180 -11.31 11.02 29.19
N ALA A 181 -10.68 11.57 30.23
CA ALA A 181 -10.82 11.08 31.59
C ALA A 181 -11.82 11.94 32.36
N VAL A 182 -12.71 11.26 33.08
CA VAL A 182 -13.65 11.89 34.00
C VAL A 182 -13.11 11.74 35.42
N ARG A 183 -12.74 12.85 36.07
CA ARG A 183 -12.30 12.81 37.47
C ARG A 183 -13.48 13.11 38.38
N ASN A 184 -13.96 12.09 39.09
CA ASN A 184 -14.97 12.28 40.13
C ASN A 184 -14.32 12.85 41.41
N LYS A 185 -14.90 13.95 41.91
CA LYS A 185 -14.72 14.60 43.23
C LYS A 185 -13.34 14.46 43.88
N THR A 186 -12.49 15.48 43.72
CA THR A 186 -11.44 15.77 44.72
C THR A 186 -11.97 16.80 45.72
N ARG A 187 -11.72 16.58 47.02
CA ARG A 187 -12.14 17.43 48.16
C ARG A 187 -12.02 18.92 47.80
N GLY A 188 -13.15 19.62 47.69
CA GLY A 188 -13.20 21.09 47.56
C GLY A 188 -13.80 21.66 46.28
N PHE A 189 -14.01 20.87 45.22
CA PHE A 189 -14.67 21.35 43.98
C PHE A 189 -15.98 20.60 43.70
N ASN A 190 -17.10 21.34 43.68
CA ASN A 190 -18.40 20.85 43.23
C ASN A 190 -18.46 20.88 41.70
N GLY A 191 -17.92 19.86 41.03
CA GLY A 191 -18.03 19.72 39.57
C GLY A 191 -17.42 18.43 39.04
N VAL A 192 -17.94 17.92 37.93
CA VAL A 192 -17.31 16.85 37.13
C VAL A 192 -16.28 17.50 36.22
N GLY A 193 -14.99 17.24 36.46
CA GLY A 193 -13.91 17.72 35.62
C GLY A 193 -13.60 16.74 34.50
N TYR A 194 -13.65 17.20 33.25
CA TYR A 194 -13.18 16.45 32.09
C TYR A 194 -11.73 16.86 31.80
N LYS A 195 -10.84 15.89 31.66
CA LYS A 195 -9.47 16.12 31.19
C LYS A 195 -9.26 15.39 29.88
N LEU A 196 -8.75 16.12 28.89
CA LEU A 196 -8.29 15.55 27.64
C LEU A 196 -6.78 15.32 27.77
N TYR A 197 -6.36 14.08 27.59
CA TYR A 197 -4.95 13.71 27.53
C TYR A 197 -4.60 13.34 26.10
N SER A 198 -3.61 14.01 25.50
CA SER A 198 -2.96 13.51 24.29
C SER A 198 -2.27 12.20 24.66
N GLN A 199 -2.73 11.07 24.11
CA GLN A 199 -2.11 9.80 24.44
C GLN A 199 -0.77 9.70 23.71
N GLN A 200 0.30 9.50 24.47
CA GLN A 200 1.43 8.72 24.00
C GLN A 200 1.18 7.30 24.45
N THR A 201 0.34 6.57 23.70
CA THR A 201 0.19 5.14 23.96
C THR A 201 1.56 4.48 23.98
N ARG A 202 1.79 3.62 24.96
CA ARG A 202 3.05 2.90 25.12
C ARG A 202 2.82 1.40 25.19
N CYS A 203 3.75 0.65 24.65
CA CYS A 203 3.78 -0.80 24.78
C CYS A 203 4.64 -1.15 25.99
N LEU A 204 4.08 -1.89 26.95
CA LEU A 204 4.84 -2.52 28.01
C LEU A 204 5.45 -3.82 27.48
N LYS A 205 6.77 -3.88 27.35
CA LYS A 205 7.49 -5.13 27.10
C LYS A 205 7.75 -5.82 28.44
N LYS A 206 7.27 -7.06 28.60
CA LYS A 206 7.76 -7.91 29.69
C LYS A 206 9.22 -8.25 29.38
N PRO A 207 10.17 -8.00 30.30
CA PRO A 207 11.55 -8.34 30.04
C PRO A 207 11.70 -9.88 29.98
N ILE A 208 12.53 -10.36 29.05
CA ILE A 208 12.82 -11.79 28.84
C ILE A 208 13.49 -12.41 30.08
N ASN A 209 14.16 -11.58 30.88
CA ASN A 209 14.74 -11.93 32.18
C ASN A 209 14.11 -11.06 33.26
N ALA A 210 13.93 -11.59 34.46
CA ALA A 210 13.19 -11.00 35.60
C ALA A 210 13.78 -9.70 36.21
N SER A 211 14.18 -8.74 35.38
CA SER A 211 14.48 -7.37 35.78
C SER A 211 13.17 -6.71 36.22
N LEU A 212 13.10 -6.20 37.45
CA LEU A 212 11.93 -5.51 38.02
C LEU A 212 11.60 -4.15 37.37
N ILE A 213 12.17 -3.84 36.20
CA ILE A 213 11.99 -2.55 35.51
C ILE A 213 11.10 -2.80 34.30
N ASN A 214 9.92 -2.18 34.32
CA ASN A 214 9.02 -2.11 33.18
C ASN A 214 9.70 -1.34 32.04
N GLU A 215 10.02 -2.02 30.93
CA GLU A 215 10.51 -1.35 29.71
C GLU A 215 9.31 -0.92 28.86
N TYR A 216 9.22 0.39 28.60
CA TYR A 216 8.18 0.98 27.78
C TYR A 216 8.73 1.39 26.42
N GLU A 217 8.01 1.04 25.37
CA GLU A 217 8.23 1.56 24.03
C GLU A 217 7.13 2.56 23.67
N TYR A 218 7.54 3.73 23.21
CA TYR A 218 6.62 4.84 22.96
C TYR A 218 6.32 5.01 21.48
N CYS A 219 5.06 5.33 21.19
CA CYS A 219 4.65 5.85 19.90
C CYS A 219 5.29 7.22 19.62
N GLY A 220 5.71 7.44 18.38
CA GLY A 220 6.50 8.61 17.97
C GLY A 220 8.01 8.45 18.16
N TYR A 221 8.48 7.48 18.95
CA TYR A 221 9.90 7.17 19.11
C TYR A 221 10.27 5.81 18.53
N LYS A 222 9.89 4.71 19.21
CA LYS A 222 10.15 3.33 18.75
C LYS A 222 9.03 2.78 17.87
N ASN A 223 7.80 3.31 18.00
CA ASN A 223 6.60 2.83 17.30
C ASN A 223 6.41 1.31 17.44
N PRO A 224 6.22 0.81 18.67
CA PRO A 224 6.10 -0.63 18.90
C PRO A 224 4.93 -1.25 18.15
N LYS A 225 5.12 -2.50 17.73
CA LYS A 225 4.08 -3.36 17.18
C LYS A 225 4.08 -4.72 17.88
N VAL A 226 2.90 -5.25 18.12
CA VAL A 226 2.68 -6.57 18.74
C VAL A 226 1.56 -7.28 18.00
N GLU A 227 1.51 -8.60 18.06
CA GLU A 227 0.40 -9.36 17.47
C GLU A 227 -0.91 -8.92 18.12
N ALA A 228 -1.95 -8.74 17.30
CA ALA A 228 -3.27 -8.39 17.80
C ALA A 228 -3.93 -9.63 18.43
N GLY A 229 -4.67 -9.43 19.52
CA GLY A 229 -5.39 -10.51 20.17
C GLY A 229 -6.60 -10.02 20.94
N PHE A 230 -7.33 -10.96 21.53
CA PHE A 230 -8.43 -10.68 22.44
C PHE A 230 -7.91 -10.75 23.88
N LEU A 231 -7.68 -9.58 24.46
CA LEU A 231 -7.17 -9.45 25.82
C LEU A 231 -8.32 -9.69 26.81
N SER A 232 -8.07 -10.47 27.85
CA SER A 232 -9.09 -10.82 28.86
C SER A 232 -9.54 -9.63 29.72
N ILE A 233 -8.80 -8.52 29.66
CA ILE A 233 -8.99 -7.34 30.50
C ILE A 233 -9.97 -6.40 29.77
N SER A 234 -11.25 -6.43 30.15
CA SER A 234 -12.06 -5.21 30.08
C SER A 234 -11.39 -4.22 31.03
N GLN A 235 -10.70 -3.21 30.52
CA GLN A 235 -9.97 -2.27 31.36
C GLN A 235 -10.97 -1.39 32.10
N ASN A 236 -11.50 -1.89 33.20
CA ASN A 236 -12.25 -1.10 34.20
C ASN A 236 -11.30 -0.47 35.23
N GLU A 237 -10.01 -0.40 34.92
CA GLU A 237 -8.96 -0.10 35.90
C GLU A 237 -8.08 1.06 35.45
N SER A 238 -8.36 2.25 35.97
CA SER A 238 -7.50 3.44 35.91
C SER A 238 -7.20 4.04 34.52
N PHE A 239 -6.96 5.35 34.51
CA PHE A 239 -6.54 6.14 33.35
C PHE A 239 -5.27 5.58 32.66
N GLU A 240 -4.39 4.93 33.42
CA GLU A 240 -3.08 4.47 32.96
C GLU A 240 -3.17 3.19 32.12
N SER A 241 -4.15 2.32 32.38
CA SER A 241 -4.29 1.06 31.64
C SER A 241 -4.71 1.28 30.18
N HIS A 242 -5.50 2.31 29.89
CA HIS A 242 -5.91 2.62 28.51
C HIS A 242 -4.82 3.32 27.69
N MET A 243 -3.77 3.85 28.34
CA MET A 243 -2.60 4.40 27.66
C MET A 243 -1.51 3.35 27.43
N GLU A 244 -1.68 2.15 27.98
CA GLU A 244 -0.70 1.08 27.95
C GLU A 244 -1.30 -0.17 27.35
N TRP A 245 -0.68 -0.69 26.30
CA TRP A 245 -0.96 -2.06 25.91
C TRP A 245 0.22 -2.96 26.25
N LYS A 246 -0.09 -4.20 26.60
CA LYS A 246 0.90 -5.23 26.89
C LYS A 246 1.03 -6.13 25.68
N SER A 247 2.22 -6.68 25.47
CA SER A 247 2.35 -7.83 24.57
C SER A 247 1.39 -8.94 25.03
N PRO A 248 0.72 -9.63 24.09
CA PRO A 248 -0.13 -10.76 24.43
C PRO A 248 0.60 -11.79 25.31
N GLU A 249 -0.06 -12.28 26.35
CA GLU A 249 0.44 -13.39 27.17
C GLU A 249 0.19 -14.73 26.45
N SER A 250 0.86 -15.81 26.88
CA SER A 250 0.78 -17.13 26.25
C SER A 250 -0.64 -17.71 26.11
N ASN A 251 -1.57 -17.27 26.96
CA ASN A 251 -2.96 -17.73 26.96
C ASN A 251 -3.90 -16.79 26.18
N THR A 252 -3.36 -15.74 25.55
CA THR A 252 -4.16 -14.78 24.77
C THR A 252 -4.54 -15.41 23.44
N THR A 253 -5.81 -15.27 23.06
CA THR A 253 -6.24 -15.68 21.72
C THR A 253 -5.75 -14.65 20.71
N ILE A 254 -4.75 -15.02 19.91
CA ILE A 254 -4.13 -14.17 18.88
C ILE A 254 -4.96 -14.21 17.59
N VAL A 255 -5.06 -13.07 16.93
CA VAL A 255 -5.58 -12.92 15.58
C VAL A 255 -4.40 -12.94 14.62
N TYR A 256 -3.98 -14.15 14.21
CA TYR A 256 -2.75 -14.32 13.43
C TYR A 256 -2.76 -13.49 12.14
N GLY A 257 -1.64 -12.82 11.85
CA GLY A 257 -1.52 -11.96 10.69
C GLY A 257 -2.15 -10.57 10.86
N PHE A 258 -2.69 -10.24 12.03
CA PHE A 258 -3.03 -8.88 12.42
C PHE A 258 -2.11 -8.39 13.55
N PHE A 259 -1.80 -7.10 13.51
CA PHE A 259 -1.00 -6.44 14.53
C PHE A 259 -1.79 -5.34 15.23
N ALA A 260 -1.38 -5.05 16.46
CA ALA A 260 -1.67 -3.81 17.15
C ALA A 260 -0.43 -2.91 17.08
N GLY A 261 -0.66 -1.61 16.97
CA GLY A 261 0.38 -0.60 16.88
C GLY A 261 -0.15 0.79 17.17
N CYS A 262 0.69 1.79 17.03
CA CYS A 262 0.40 3.17 17.42
C CYS A 262 -0.82 3.78 16.74
N THR A 263 -1.17 3.31 15.54
CA THR A 263 -2.40 3.71 14.86
C THR A 263 -2.98 2.51 14.14
N PRO A 264 -4.30 2.47 13.88
CA PRO A 264 -4.90 1.45 13.02
C PRO A 264 -4.26 1.36 11.64
N LEU A 265 -3.76 2.47 11.09
CA LEU A 265 -3.05 2.49 9.82
C LEU A 265 -1.73 1.74 9.89
N GLU A 266 -0.85 2.07 10.83
CA GLU A 266 0.47 1.40 10.94
C GLU A 266 0.30 -0.08 11.24
N ALA A 267 -0.64 -0.39 12.14
CA ALA A 267 -0.99 -1.76 12.49
C ALA A 267 -1.45 -2.57 11.25
N LEU A 268 -2.29 -1.99 10.40
CA LEU A 268 -2.74 -2.61 9.15
C LEU A 268 -1.60 -2.77 8.14
N LEU A 269 -0.74 -1.76 7.98
CA LEU A 269 0.39 -1.81 7.03
C LEU A 269 1.41 -2.89 7.40
N ASP A 270 1.53 -3.22 8.68
CA ASP A 270 2.38 -4.31 9.18
C ASP A 270 1.68 -5.69 9.15
N SER A 271 0.36 -5.72 8.92
CA SER A 271 -0.44 -6.96 8.94
C SER A 271 -0.32 -7.75 7.64
N THR A 272 -0.25 -9.08 7.76
CA THR A 272 -0.24 -10.02 6.63
C THR A 272 -1.64 -10.40 6.19
N LEU A 273 -2.65 -10.21 7.05
CA LEU A 273 -4.05 -10.53 6.85
C LEU A 273 -4.35 -12.04 6.74
N ASP A 274 -3.44 -12.90 7.19
CA ASP A 274 -3.56 -14.36 7.05
C ASP A 274 -4.81 -14.93 7.75
N CYS A 275 -5.24 -14.35 8.87
CA CYS A 275 -6.49 -14.72 9.55
C CYS A 275 -7.70 -14.75 8.60
N LEU A 276 -7.75 -13.85 7.61
CA LEU A 276 -8.86 -13.73 6.66
C LEU A 276 -9.02 -14.94 5.74
N TYR A 277 -7.98 -15.77 5.62
CA TYR A 277 -7.96 -16.98 4.80
C TYR A 277 -7.98 -18.25 5.65
N ASN A 278 -8.23 -18.14 6.97
CA ASN A 278 -8.23 -19.25 7.90
C ASN A 278 -9.60 -19.36 8.61
N ILE A 279 -10.31 -20.46 8.38
CA ILE A 279 -11.66 -20.68 8.93
C ILE A 279 -11.69 -20.65 10.46
N THR A 280 -10.66 -21.19 11.12
CA THR A 280 -10.56 -21.18 12.59
C THR A 280 -10.42 -19.75 13.10
N CYS A 281 -9.65 -18.91 12.40
CA CYS A 281 -9.52 -17.51 12.79
C CYS A 281 -10.83 -16.74 12.59
N LEU A 282 -11.53 -16.96 11.47
CA LEU A 282 -12.86 -16.36 11.24
C LEU A 282 -13.89 -16.78 12.29
N GLN A 283 -13.83 -18.02 12.79
CA GLN A 283 -14.67 -18.47 13.92
C GLN A 283 -14.35 -17.72 15.21
N ILE A 284 -13.06 -17.45 15.48
CA ILE A 284 -12.66 -16.62 16.62
C ILE A 284 -13.26 -15.22 16.48
N LEU A 285 -13.18 -14.59 15.30
CA LEU A 285 -13.79 -13.28 15.06
C LEU A 285 -15.30 -13.31 15.34
N THR A 286 -16.00 -14.32 14.80
CA THR A 286 -17.45 -14.48 14.98
C THR A 286 -17.85 -14.63 16.46
N ASN A 287 -17.00 -15.25 17.28
CA ASN A 287 -17.23 -15.39 18.72
C ASN A 287 -17.04 -14.06 19.48
N GLN A 288 -16.15 -13.20 18.99
CA GLN A 288 -15.75 -11.95 19.66
C GLN A 288 -16.55 -10.73 19.18
N PHE A 289 -17.16 -10.80 17.99
CA PHE A 289 -18.00 -9.76 17.41
C PHE A 289 -19.45 -10.26 17.28
N PRO A 290 -20.35 -9.90 18.21
CA PRO A 290 -21.73 -10.43 18.22
C PRO A 290 -22.52 -10.14 16.95
N ASN A 291 -22.26 -9.00 16.31
CA ASN A 291 -22.97 -8.57 15.10
C ASN A 291 -22.62 -9.44 13.87
N MET A 292 -21.50 -10.19 13.89
CA MET A 292 -21.15 -11.11 12.80
C MET A 292 -22.12 -12.28 12.66
N LYS A 293 -22.84 -12.63 13.72
CA LYS A 293 -23.82 -13.74 13.68
C LYS A 293 -25.10 -13.39 12.92
N GLN A 294 -25.25 -12.13 12.50
CA GLN A 294 -26.43 -11.59 11.82
C GLN A 294 -26.26 -11.50 10.29
N VAL A 295 -25.09 -11.88 9.78
CA VAL A 295 -24.72 -11.84 8.35
C VAL A 295 -24.41 -13.25 7.88
#